data_AF-A0A956GU22-F1
#
_entry.id   AF-A0A956GU22-F1
#
_cell.length_a   1.000
_cell.length_b   1.000
_cell.length_c   1.000
_cell.angle_alpha   90.00
_cell.angle_beta   90.00
_cell.angle_gamma   90.00
#
_symmetry.space_group_name_H-M   'P 1'
#
loop_
_entity.id
_entity.type
_entity.pdbx_description
1 polymer ?
#
loop_
_entity_poly.entity_id
_entity_poly.type
_entity_poly.pdbx_seq_one_letter_code
_entity_poly.pdbx_strand_id
1 'polypeptide(L)'
;GLAGTAFDGLTLDFADDGPGGYDAAAADTLDAIAPAAPVMAYDSAAGAAVLARDDVAGRSLVLGFPIETVTGADVRIDLMGRALAALEVPPDPPVCDGPECTEVSSSGCCDAGGGGAGSALLAVLVLLPLTRRRRPARLAAPCRP
;
A
#
# COMPACT_ATOMS: atom_id res chain seq x y z
N GLY A 1 -5.26 -1.68 12.63
CA GLY A 1 -3.86 -1.29 12.36
C GLY A 1 -3.10 -1.35 13.66
N LEU A 2 -1.77 -1.26 13.61
CA LEU A 2 -0.96 -1.42 14.81
C LEU A 2 -0.90 -0.11 15.61
N ALA A 3 -0.90 -0.24 16.95
CA ALA A 3 -0.83 0.89 17.87
C ALA A 3 0.43 1.73 17.63
N GLY A 4 0.30 3.06 17.68
CA GLY A 4 1.42 3.99 17.46
C GLY A 4 1.90 4.13 16.02
N THR A 5 1.15 3.58 15.05
CA THR A 5 1.42 3.76 13.61
C THR A 5 0.39 4.70 12.98
N ALA A 6 0.59 5.10 11.71
CA ALA A 6 -0.40 5.88 10.97
C ALA A 6 -1.78 5.18 10.82
N PHE A 7 -1.81 3.86 11.02
CA PHE A 7 -3.00 3.02 10.89
C PHE A 7 -3.60 2.65 12.26
N ASP A 8 -3.18 3.30 13.34
CA ASP A 8 -3.72 3.05 14.68
C ASP A 8 -5.25 3.27 14.69
N GLY A 9 -5.95 2.35 15.35
CA GLY A 9 -7.41 2.30 15.42
C GLY A 9 -8.14 1.91 14.12
N LEU A 10 -7.46 1.81 12.96
CA LEU A 10 -8.11 1.45 11.70
C LEU A 10 -8.50 -0.03 11.69
N THR A 11 -9.77 -0.34 11.48
CA THR A 11 -10.27 -1.72 11.33
C THR A 11 -10.78 -1.91 9.91
N LEU A 12 -10.41 -3.03 9.28
CA LEU A 12 -10.81 -3.36 7.92
C LEU A 12 -11.65 -4.63 7.91
N ASP A 13 -12.66 -4.64 7.05
CA ASP A 13 -13.47 -5.81 6.72
C ASP A 13 -13.33 -6.09 5.22
N PHE A 14 -13.27 -7.37 4.85
CA PHE A 14 -12.94 -7.85 3.52
C PHE A 14 -14.08 -8.62 2.82
N ALA A 15 -15.28 -8.64 3.41
CA ALA A 15 -16.45 -9.33 2.86
C ALA A 15 -16.19 -10.80 2.46
N ASP A 16 -15.51 -11.54 3.34
CA ASP A 16 -15.01 -12.91 3.13
C ASP A 16 -16.12 -13.93 2.76
N ASP A 17 -17.38 -13.63 3.08
CA ASP A 17 -18.54 -14.45 2.79
C ASP A 17 -19.14 -14.26 1.38
N GLY A 18 -18.66 -13.27 0.61
CA GLY A 18 -19.21 -12.87 -0.68
C GLY A 18 -18.35 -13.21 -1.90
N PRO A 19 -18.94 -13.30 -3.11
CA PRO A 19 -18.16 -13.40 -4.34
C PRO A 19 -17.29 -12.15 -4.52
N GLY A 20 -15.97 -12.35 -4.63
CA GLY A 20 -15.00 -11.26 -4.73
C GLY A 20 -14.47 -10.77 -3.38
N GLY A 21 -14.87 -11.40 -2.27
CA GLY A 21 -14.28 -11.19 -0.95
C GLY A 21 -12.82 -11.66 -0.87
N TYR A 22 -12.13 -11.23 0.17
CA TYR A 22 -10.78 -11.65 0.48
C TYR A 22 -10.73 -12.39 1.82
N ASP A 23 -10.29 -13.65 1.78
CA ASP A 23 -10.15 -14.50 2.96
C ASP A 23 -8.96 -14.06 3.81
N ALA A 24 -9.27 -13.31 4.87
CA ALA A 24 -8.29 -12.80 5.82
C ALA A 24 -7.66 -13.92 6.68
N ALA A 25 -8.33 -15.06 6.83
CA ALA A 25 -7.81 -16.21 7.58
C ALA A 25 -6.79 -17.01 6.77
N ALA A 26 -6.91 -17.02 5.44
CA ALA A 26 -5.95 -17.58 4.49
C ALA A 26 -5.12 -16.51 3.76
N ALA A 27 -4.97 -15.32 4.37
CA ALA A 27 -4.31 -14.18 3.77
C ALA A 27 -2.83 -14.42 3.45
N ASP A 28 -2.34 -13.66 2.46
CA ASP A 28 -0.91 -13.50 2.24
C ASP A 28 -0.32 -12.65 3.37
N THR A 29 0.68 -13.19 4.07
CA THR A 29 1.31 -12.54 5.23
C THR A 29 2.62 -11.87 4.82
N LEU A 30 2.84 -10.65 5.29
CA LEU A 30 4.06 -9.90 5.06
C LEU A 30 4.97 -9.96 6.29
N ASP A 31 6.18 -10.48 6.12
CA ASP A 31 7.24 -10.39 7.12
C ASP A 31 8.04 -9.11 6.90
N ALA A 32 8.16 -8.29 7.94
CA ALA A 32 8.99 -7.09 7.89
C ALA A 32 10.47 -7.46 8.04
N ILE A 33 11.31 -6.96 7.13
CA ILE A 33 12.77 -7.07 7.21
C ILE A 33 13.31 -5.66 7.38
N ALA A 34 14.18 -5.46 8.37
CA ALA A 34 14.78 -4.16 8.65
C ALA A 34 15.41 -3.56 7.37
N PRO A 35 15.21 -2.26 7.10
CA PRO A 35 14.62 -1.24 7.99
C PRO A 35 13.09 -1.14 7.98
N ALA A 36 12.39 -2.02 7.26
CA ALA A 36 10.94 -1.97 7.19
C ALA A 36 10.28 -2.39 8.51
N ALA A 37 9.13 -1.79 8.82
CA ALA A 37 8.36 -2.05 10.03
C ALA A 37 6.91 -2.44 9.68
N PRO A 38 6.31 -3.41 10.40
CA PRO A 38 4.90 -3.71 10.24
C PRO A 38 4.06 -2.52 10.72
N VAL A 39 3.01 -2.19 9.97
CA VAL A 39 2.08 -1.10 10.33
C VAL A 39 0.64 -1.55 10.46
N MET A 40 0.32 -2.74 9.94
CA MET A 40 -0.96 -3.40 10.12
C MET A 40 -0.72 -4.89 10.33
N ALA A 41 -1.62 -5.53 11.06
CA ALA A 41 -1.66 -6.98 11.24
C ALA A 41 -3.10 -7.47 11.09
N TYR A 42 -3.25 -8.72 10.66
CA TYR A 42 -4.51 -9.46 10.76
C TYR A 42 -4.77 -9.85 12.22
N ASP A 43 -5.97 -10.33 12.52
CA ASP A 43 -6.35 -10.79 13.87
C ASP A 43 -5.47 -11.97 14.36
N SER A 44 -4.88 -12.72 13.43
CA SER A 44 -3.88 -13.76 13.71
C SER A 44 -2.51 -13.21 14.15
N ALA A 45 -2.37 -11.89 14.26
CA ALA A 45 -1.12 -11.14 14.46
C ALA A 45 -0.12 -11.23 13.29
N ALA A 46 -0.46 -11.88 12.19
CA ALA A 46 0.37 -11.89 11.00
C ALA A 46 0.38 -10.51 10.30
N GLY A 47 1.51 -10.10 9.73
CA GLY A 47 1.65 -8.80 9.09
C GLY A 47 0.74 -8.63 7.87
N ALA A 48 -0.08 -7.58 7.88
CA ALA A 48 -1.00 -7.22 6.80
C ALA A 48 -0.49 -6.05 5.96
N ALA A 49 0.38 -5.20 6.52
CA ALA A 49 1.04 -4.13 5.79
C ALA A 49 2.41 -3.81 6.40
N VAL A 50 3.35 -3.41 5.56
CA VAL A 50 4.73 -3.07 5.95
C VAL A 50 5.10 -1.72 5.34
N LEU A 51 5.72 -0.85 6.15
CA LEU A 51 6.25 0.45 5.75
C LEU A 51 7.77 0.40 5.79
N ALA A 52 8.42 0.67 4.67
CA ALA A 52 9.85 0.91 4.60
C ALA A 52 10.11 2.41 4.50
N ARG A 53 11.10 2.90 5.27
CA ARG A 53 11.58 4.27 5.24
C ARG A 53 13.08 4.25 5.00
N ASP A 54 13.50 4.94 3.97
CA ASP A 54 14.89 5.14 3.64
C ASP A 54 15.09 6.62 3.27
N ASP A 55 16.07 7.28 3.88
CA ASP A 55 16.30 8.72 3.69
C ASP A 55 16.82 9.04 2.27
N VAL A 56 17.31 8.03 1.54
CA VAL A 56 17.87 8.17 0.19
C VAL A 56 16.93 7.60 -0.87
N ALA A 57 16.40 6.40 -0.64
CA ALA A 57 15.51 5.69 -1.57
C ALA A 57 14.03 6.07 -1.42
N GLY A 58 13.68 6.80 -0.37
CA GLY A 58 12.32 7.25 -0.11
C GLY A 58 11.51 6.30 0.75
N ARG A 59 10.18 6.42 0.66
CA ARG A 59 9.23 5.67 1.50
C ARG A 59 8.37 4.77 0.63
N SER A 60 8.09 3.57 1.12
CA SER A 60 7.20 2.63 0.43
C SER A 60 6.31 1.89 1.41
N LEU A 61 5.06 1.69 1.02
CA LEU A 61 4.06 0.96 1.77
C LEU A 61 3.61 -0.22 0.90
N VAL A 62 3.66 -1.43 1.47
CA VAL A 62 3.14 -2.64 0.83
C VAL A 62 1.97 -3.15 1.65
N LEU A 63 0.84 -3.38 0.97
CA LEU A 63 -0.35 -4.00 1.54
C LEU A 63 -0.40 -5.47 1.11
N GLY A 64 -0.71 -6.35 2.05
CA GLY A 64 -0.86 -7.80 1.83
C GLY A 64 -2.22 -8.19 1.25
N PHE A 65 -3.09 -7.20 1.01
CA PHE A 65 -4.46 -7.39 0.53
C PHE A 65 -4.78 -6.40 -0.60
N PRO A 66 -5.70 -6.74 -1.52
CA PRO A 66 -6.20 -5.81 -2.54
C PRO A 66 -7.11 -4.75 -1.90
N ILE A 67 -6.94 -3.47 -2.24
CA ILE A 67 -7.73 -2.40 -1.62
C ILE A 67 -9.22 -2.46 -2.01
N GLU A 68 -9.52 -2.99 -3.19
CA GLU A 68 -10.87 -3.14 -3.73
C GLU A 68 -11.72 -4.09 -2.88
N THR A 69 -11.08 -4.97 -2.11
CA THR A 69 -11.75 -5.95 -1.23
C THR A 69 -12.14 -5.34 0.11
N VAL A 70 -11.62 -4.16 0.47
CA VAL A 70 -11.99 -3.47 1.70
C VAL A 70 -13.42 -2.94 1.59
N THR A 71 -14.27 -3.33 2.52
CA THR A 71 -15.69 -2.96 2.57
C THR A 71 -15.87 -1.51 3.05
N GLY A 72 -16.74 -0.77 2.35
CA GLY A 72 -17.05 0.62 2.66
C GLY A 72 -16.14 1.63 1.95
N ALA A 73 -16.76 2.57 1.22
CA ALA A 73 -16.01 3.60 0.48
C ALA A 73 -15.25 4.54 1.43
N ASP A 74 -15.88 4.97 2.53
CA ASP A 74 -15.26 5.87 3.50
C ASP A 74 -14.05 5.23 4.19
N VAL A 75 -14.10 3.92 4.46
CA VAL A 75 -12.98 3.17 5.04
C VAL A 75 -11.80 3.10 4.06
N ARG A 76 -12.08 2.90 2.76
CA ARG A 76 -11.02 2.95 1.72
C ARG A 76 -10.41 4.34 1.59
N ILE A 77 -11.23 5.40 1.69
CA ILE A 77 -10.75 6.78 1.68
C ILE A 77 -9.86 7.04 2.90
N ASP A 78 -10.28 6.64 4.11
CA ASP A 78 -9.47 6.78 5.33
C ASP A 78 -8.16 5.97 5.24
N LEU A 79 -8.22 4.72 4.74
CA LEU A 79 -7.03 3.89 4.50
C LEU A 79 -6.04 4.58 3.55
N MET A 80 -6.51 5.11 2.43
CA MET A 80 -5.65 5.81 1.47
C MET A 80 -5.10 7.13 2.02
N GLY A 81 -5.90 7.90 2.73
CA GLY A 81 -5.44 9.12 3.40
C GLY A 81 -4.32 8.83 4.39
N ARG A 82 -4.47 7.80 5.22
CA ARG A 82 -3.43 7.34 6.15
C ARG A 82 -2.20 6.79 5.44
N ALA A 83 -2.37 6.08 4.32
CA ALA A 83 -1.26 5.60 3.51
C ALA A 83 -0.42 6.76 2.96
N LEU A 84 -1.08 7.77 2.37
CA LEU A 84 -0.40 8.98 1.88
C LEU A 84 0.30 9.74 3.00
N ALA A 85 -0.35 9.88 4.16
CA ALA A 85 0.25 10.48 5.34
C ALA A 85 1.47 9.68 5.85
N ALA A 86 1.41 8.34 5.85
CA ALA A 86 2.51 7.48 6.27
C ALA A 86 3.73 7.55 5.33
N LEU A 87 3.47 7.80 4.04
CA LEU A 87 4.46 8.08 3.01
C LEU A 87 4.94 9.55 3.05
N GLU A 88 4.31 10.38 3.87
CA GLU A 88 4.47 11.84 3.98
C GLU A 88 4.40 12.53 2.61
N VAL A 89 3.43 12.10 1.80
CA VAL A 89 3.09 12.82 0.57
C VAL A 89 2.49 14.16 0.98
N PRO A 90 3.07 15.30 0.57
CA PRO A 90 2.53 16.60 0.90
C PRO A 90 1.11 16.73 0.30
N PRO A 91 0.17 17.37 1.01
CA PRO A 91 -1.15 17.62 0.45
C PRO A 91 -1.02 18.49 -0.80
N ASP A 92 -1.89 18.26 -1.78
CA ASP A 92 -1.98 19.14 -2.93
C ASP A 92 -2.31 20.56 -2.46
N PRO A 93 -1.69 21.60 -3.06
CA PRO A 93 -2.07 22.97 -2.77
C PRO A 93 -3.56 23.16 -3.10
N PRO A 94 -4.30 23.99 -2.34
CA PRO A 94 -5.70 24.22 -2.59
C PRO A 94 -5.92 24.68 -4.03
N VAL A 95 -6.80 23.99 -4.76
CA VAL A 95 -7.22 24.44 -6.09
C VAL A 95 -8.02 25.72 -5.91
N CYS A 96 -7.56 26.75 -6.60
CA CYS A 96 -7.99 28.12 -6.40
C CYS A 96 -9.11 28.42 -7.40
N ASP A 97 -10.36 28.05 -7.08
CA ASP A 97 -11.51 28.15 -8.01
C ASP A 97 -12.18 29.55 -8.03
N GLY A 98 -11.59 30.53 -7.34
CA GLY A 98 -12.11 31.89 -7.22
C GLY A 98 -11.43 32.90 -8.16
N PRO A 99 -12.14 33.96 -8.60
CA PRO A 99 -11.55 35.05 -9.41
C PRO A 99 -10.48 35.86 -8.66
N GLU A 100 -10.36 35.65 -7.34
CA GLU A 100 -9.37 36.30 -6.48
C GLU A 100 -8.00 35.61 -6.51
N CYS A 101 -7.92 34.40 -7.07
CA CYS A 101 -6.64 33.74 -7.36
C CYS A 101 -6.06 34.33 -8.64
N THR A 102 -5.78 35.63 -8.61
CA THR A 102 -4.95 36.28 -9.62
C THR A 102 -3.60 35.58 -9.58
N GLU A 103 -3.29 34.92 -10.68
CA GLU A 103 -2.10 34.11 -10.87
C GLU A 103 -0.89 34.82 -10.28
N VAL A 104 -0.31 34.26 -9.21
CA VAL A 104 1.11 34.47 -8.97
C VAL A 104 1.78 33.76 -10.11
N SER A 105 1.94 34.52 -11.19
CA SER A 105 2.61 34.17 -12.41
C SER A 105 3.89 33.44 -12.04
N SER A 106 3.91 32.12 -12.22
CA SER A 106 5.16 31.37 -12.32
C SER A 106 5.74 31.61 -13.71
N SER A 107 6.00 32.88 -14.02
CA SER A 107 6.87 33.28 -15.10
C SER A 107 8.28 32.81 -14.74
N GLY A 108 8.62 31.58 -15.10
CA GLY A 108 9.99 31.09 -15.06
C GLY A 108 10.10 29.65 -14.57
N CYS A 109 10.15 28.70 -15.52
CA CYS A 109 11.28 27.77 -15.68
C CYS A 109 10.98 26.52 -16.53
N CYS A 110 9.77 26.31 -17.05
CA CYS A 110 9.47 25.12 -17.85
C CYS A 110 9.07 25.41 -19.31
N ASP A 111 9.62 26.49 -19.88
CA ASP A 111 9.66 26.67 -21.33
C ASP A 111 11.11 26.49 -21.80
N ALA A 112 11.47 25.23 -22.02
CA ALA A 112 12.68 24.81 -22.72
C ALA A 112 12.29 23.58 -23.55
N GLY A 113 11.98 23.85 -24.82
CA GLY A 113 11.60 22.83 -25.79
C GLY A 113 12.72 21.88 -26.17
N GLY A 114 12.41 20.99 -27.11
CA GLY A 114 13.42 20.24 -27.85
C GLY A 114 13.01 18.80 -28.07
N GLY A 115 12.50 18.52 -29.26
CA GLY A 115 12.32 17.16 -29.75
C GLY A 115 13.62 16.36 -29.70
N GLY A 116 13.49 15.08 -29.37
CA GLY A 116 14.59 14.12 -29.39
C GLY A 116 14.03 12.72 -29.46
N ALA A 117 14.10 12.13 -30.65
CA ALA A 117 13.85 10.72 -30.89
C ALA A 117 14.76 9.83 -30.01
N GLY A 118 14.24 8.67 -29.57
CA GLY A 118 15.09 7.61 -29.03
C GLY A 118 14.50 6.86 -27.83
N SER A 119 13.32 6.26 -27.98
CA SER A 119 12.83 5.26 -27.04
C SER A 119 13.69 4.00 -27.11
N ALA A 120 14.58 3.84 -26.13
CA ALA A 120 15.17 2.56 -25.76
C ALA A 120 15.32 2.50 -24.24
N LEU A 121 14.19 2.41 -23.52
CA LEU A 121 14.19 2.12 -22.09
C LEU A 121 14.27 0.60 -21.90
N LEU A 122 15.48 0.17 -21.52
CA LEU A 122 15.77 -1.15 -20.96
C LEU A 122 14.90 -1.36 -19.71
N ALA A 123 13.85 -2.17 -19.84
CA ALA A 123 13.14 -2.73 -18.71
C ALA A 123 14.01 -3.81 -18.05
N VAL A 124 14.78 -3.46 -17.03
CA VAL A 124 15.43 -4.44 -16.16
C VAL A 124 14.36 -4.98 -15.20
N LEU A 125 13.68 -6.02 -15.67
CA LEU A 125 12.71 -6.81 -14.91
C LEU A 125 13.51 -7.71 -13.96
N VAL A 126 13.81 -7.21 -12.75
CA VAL A 126 14.37 -8.04 -11.68
C VAL A 126 13.26 -8.97 -11.19
N LEU A 127 13.14 -10.13 -11.82
CA LEU A 127 12.39 -11.28 -11.34
C LEU A 127 13.05 -11.80 -10.06
N LEU A 128 12.71 -11.20 -8.92
CA LEU A 128 12.95 -11.83 -7.63
C LEU A 128 12.08 -13.09 -7.56
N PRO A 129 12.66 -14.29 -7.36
CA PRO A 129 11.87 -15.49 -7.13
C PRO A 129 11.20 -15.34 -5.77
N LEU A 130 9.91 -14.94 -5.80
CA LEU A 130 8.99 -15.13 -4.70
C LEU A 130 8.91 -16.64 -4.43
N THR A 131 9.81 -17.13 -3.58
CA THR A 131 9.80 -18.50 -3.08
C THR A 131 8.61 -18.61 -2.14
N ARG A 132 7.45 -18.85 -2.74
CA ARG A 132 6.16 -19.09 -2.10
C ARG A 132 6.30 -20.35 -1.25
N ARG A 133 6.76 -20.21 0.00
CA ARG A 133 6.77 -21.29 0.99
C ARG A 133 5.32 -21.54 1.41
N ARG A 134 4.59 -22.27 0.56
CA ARG A 134 3.33 -22.89 0.97
C ARG A 134 3.66 -23.87 2.09
N ARG A 135 3.28 -23.54 3.33
CA ARG A 135 3.31 -24.51 4.42
C ARG A 135 2.38 -25.66 4.02
N PRO A 136 2.84 -26.91 4.02
CA PRO A 136 1.96 -28.05 3.76
C PRO A 136 0.90 -28.09 4.85
N ALA A 137 -0.37 -28.02 4.45
CA ALA A 137 -1.49 -28.30 5.33
C ALA A 137 -1.29 -29.72 5.89
N ARG A 138 -1.03 -29.83 7.20
CA ARG A 138 -1.02 -31.11 7.88
C ARG A 138 -2.45 -31.64 7.85
N LEU A 139 -2.72 -32.57 6.93
CA LEU A 139 -3.90 -33.42 7.02
C LEU A 139 -3.83 -34.20 8.33
N ALA A 140 -4.67 -33.83 9.28
CA ALA A 140 -4.96 -34.66 10.44
C ALA A 140 -5.68 -35.92 9.94
N ALA A 141 -5.03 -37.08 10.07
CA ALA A 141 -5.65 -38.36 9.78
C ALA A 141 -6.75 -38.65 10.82
N PRO A 142 -7.93 -39.14 10.41
CA PRO A 142 -8.94 -39.60 11.34
C PRO A 142 -8.48 -40.90 11.99
N CYS A 143 -8.35 -40.90 13.32
CA CYS A 143 -8.29 -42.14 14.09
C CYS A 143 -9.63 -42.86 13.93
N ARG A 144 -9.64 -44.04 13.31
CA ARG A 144 -10.76 -44.97 13.38
C ARG A 144 -10.66 -45.80 14.67
N PRO A 145 -11.80 -46.11 15.31
CA PRO A 145 -11.87 -46.92 16.52
C PRO A 145 -11.50 -48.39 16.27
#